data_AF-A0A9E1XNA4-F1
#
_entry.id   AF-A0A9E1XNA4-F1
#
_cell.length_a   1.000
_cell.length_b   1.000
_cell.length_c   1.000
_cell.angle_alpha   90.00
_cell.angle_beta   90.00
_cell.angle_gamma   90.00
#
_symmetry.space_group_name_H-M   'P 1'
#
loop_
_entity.id
_entity.type
_entity.pdbx_description
1 polymer ?
#
loop_
_entity_poly.entity_id
_entity_poly.type
_entity_poly.pdbx_seq_one_letter_code
_entity_poly.pdbx_strand_id
1 'polypeptide(L)' 'MSKENVLFILTDQWPAWAFSFLGADIATPNIDRLASQGTVFRNAFTSCPLCT' A
#
# COMPACT_ATOMS: atom_id res chain seq x y z
N MET A 1 -5.68 22.85 18.57
CA MET A 1 -5.66 21.76 17.57
C MET A 1 -4.41 20.95 17.81
N SER A 2 -4.54 19.65 18.07
CA SER A 2 -3.38 18.76 18.13
C SER A 2 -2.70 18.75 16.77
N LYS A 3 -1.37 18.76 16.73
CA LYS A 3 -0.64 18.56 15.47
C LYS A 3 -0.69 17.07 15.13
N GLU A 4 -1.28 16.72 14.00
CA GLU A 4 -1.30 15.34 13.52
C GLU A 4 0.10 14.90 13.08
N ASN A 5 0.41 13.63 13.33
CA ASN A 5 1.63 13.01 12.83
C ASN A 5 1.35 12.37 11.47
N VAL A 6 2.30 12.47 10.54
CA VAL A 6 2.23 11.83 9.23
C VAL A 6 3.36 10.80 9.13
N LEU A 7 3.01 9.55 8.82
CA LEU A 7 3.94 8.44 8.59
C LEU A 7 3.86 8.03 7.11
N PHE A 8 4.98 8.12 6.40
CA PHE A 8 5.10 7.65 5.02
C PHE A 8 5.90 6.34 4.98
N ILE A 9 5.26 5.26 4.53
CA ILE A 9 5.87 3.94 4.37
C ILE A 9 6.10 3.72 2.87
N LEU A 10 7.36 3.50 2.49
CA LEU A 10 7.77 3.21 1.12
C LEU A 10 8.42 1.83 1.06
N THR A 11 8.16 1.10 -0.01
CA THR A 11 8.73 -0.22 -0.28
C THR A 11 9.38 -0.25 -1.64
N ASP A 12 10.45 -1.05 -1.77
CA ASP A 12 11.09 -1.28 -3.06
C ASP A 12 10.50 -2.52 -3.75
N GLN A 13 10.21 -2.40 -5.05
CA GLN A 13 9.77 -3.50 -5.91
C GLN A 13 8.53 -4.29 -5.43
N TRP A 14 7.61 -3.67 -4.68
CA TRP A 14 6.38 -4.35 -4.22
C TRP A 14 5.32 -4.42 -5.33
N PRO A 15 5.00 -5.59 -5.89
CA PRO A 15 3.99 -5.69 -6.94
C PRO A 15 2.58 -5.43 -6.39
N ALA A 16 1.76 -4.72 -7.17
CA ALA A 16 0.39 -4.36 -6.81
C ALA A 16 -0.53 -5.57 -6.56
N TRP A 17 -0.20 -6.75 -7.09
CA TRP A 17 -1.02 -7.96 -6.97
C TRP A 17 -0.68 -8.83 -5.75
N ALA A 18 0.27 -8.45 -4.89
CA ALA A 18 0.74 -9.31 -3.79
C ALA A 18 -0.07 -9.22 -2.48
N PHE A 19 -1.27 -8.64 -2.50
CA PHE A 19 -2.05 -8.38 -1.28
C PHE A 19 -3.30 -9.26 -1.20
N SER A 20 -3.58 -9.85 -0.03
CA SER A 20 -4.77 -10.70 0.16
C SER A 20 -6.08 -9.93 -0.05
N PHE A 21 -6.15 -8.66 0.33
CA PHE A 21 -7.34 -7.83 0.04
C PHE A 21 -7.58 -7.60 -1.47
N LEU A 22 -6.60 -7.90 -2.32
CA LEU A 22 -6.71 -7.90 -3.79
C LEU A 22 -6.87 -9.31 -4.38
N GLY A 23 -7.03 -10.34 -3.55
CA GLY A 23 -7.25 -11.72 -3.97
C GLY A 23 -5.99 -12.57 -4.12
N ALA A 24 -4.82 -12.09 -3.66
CA ALA A 24 -3.61 -12.90 -3.62
C ALA A 24 -3.73 -14.03 -2.59
N ASP A 25 -3.17 -15.20 -2.88
CA ASP A 25 -2.99 -16.29 -1.92
C ASP A 25 -1.74 -16.06 -1.04
N ILE A 26 -1.65 -14.84 -0.48
CA ILE A 26 -0.55 -14.37 0.37
C ILE A 26 -1.17 -13.62 1.53
N ALA A 27 -0.95 -14.09 2.75
CA ALA A 27 -1.51 -13.46 3.94
C ALA A 27 -0.82 -12.10 4.22
N THR A 28 -1.56 -11.00 4.08
CA THR A 28 -1.08 -9.64 4.39
C THR A 28 -1.90 -8.94 5.49
N PRO A 29 -2.10 -9.55 6.68
CA PRO A 29 -3.11 -9.11 7.65
C PRO A 29 -2.94 -7.66 8.15
N ASN A 30 -1.70 -7.19 8.29
CA ASN A 30 -1.43 -5.82 8.72
C ASN A 30 -1.77 -4.78 7.64
N ILE A 31 -1.54 -5.12 6.37
CA ILE A 31 -1.86 -4.25 5.23
C ILE A 31 -3.35 -4.27 4.96
N ASP A 32 -3.99 -5.45 5.04
CA ASP A 32 -5.44 -5.61 4.90
C ASP A 32 -6.18 -4.77 5.95
N ARG A 33 -5.69 -4.77 7.21
CA ARG A 33 -6.23 -3.90 8.26
C ARG A 33 -6.11 -2.43 7.89
N LEU A 34 -4.95 -1.99 7.38
CA LEU A 34 -4.75 -0.60 6.96
C LEU A 34 -5.67 -0.23 5.79
N ALA A 35 -5.81 -1.11 4.80
CA ALA A 35 -6.69 -0.94 3.65
C ALA A 35 -8.17 -0.82 4.06
N SER A 36 -8.61 -1.58 5.07
CA SER A 36 -9.99 -1.52 5.60
C SER A 36 -10.32 -0.24 6.39
N GLN A 37 -9.30 0.46 6.87
CA GLN A 37 -9.44 1.65 7.73
C GLN A 37 -9.16 2.96 6.97
N GLY A 38 -8.87 2.88 5.67
CA GLY A 38 -8.47 4.03 4.86
C GLY A 38 -8.95 3.93 3.41
N THR A 39 -8.21 4.59 2.52
CA THR A 39 -8.53 4.66 1.09
C THR A 39 -7.54 3.82 0.29
N VAL A 40 -8.06 2.88 -0.50
CA VAL A 40 -7.26 2.07 -1.44
C VAL A 40 -7.31 2.70 -2.83
N PHE A 41 -6.16 3.15 -3.34
CA PHE A 41 -6.01 3.61 -4.71
C PHE A 41 -5.79 2.43 -5.67
N ARG A 42 -6.86 1.89 -6.25
CA ARG A 42 -6.81 0.71 -7.13
C ARG A 42 -6.08 0.94 -8.46
N ASN A 43 -5.92 2.19 -8.88
CA ASN A 43 -5.29 2.59 -10.14
C ASN A 43 -4.10 3.53 -9.87
N ALA A 44 -3.20 3.13 -8.96
CA ALA A 44 -1.97 3.87 -8.68
C ALA A 44 -0.85 3.40 -9.62
N PHE A 45 -0.29 4.31 -10.42
CA PHE A 45 0.80 4.03 -11.36
C PHE A 45 2.04 4.85 -10.99
N THR A 46 3.22 4.24 -11.12
CA THR A 46 4.49 4.98 -11.00
C THR A 46 4.73 5.84 -12.24
N SER A 47 5.34 7.01 -12.06
CA SER A 47 5.79 7.85 -13.18
C SER A 47 7.03 7.29 -13.88
N CYS A 48 7.84 6.49 -13.17
CA CYS A 48 9.04 5.83 -13.69
C CYS A 48 9.14 4.39 -13.16
N PRO A 49 9.26 3.36 -14.02
CA PRO A 49 9.36 1.97 -13.58
C PRO A 49 10.79 1.56 -13.20
N LEU A 50 11.67 2.54 -12.92
CA LEU A 50 13.06 2.32 -12.57
C LEU A 50 13.42 3.07 -11.28
N CYS A 51 14.33 2.49 -10.53
CA CYS A 51 15.04 3.15 -9.44
C CYS A 51 16.32 3.77 -10.03
N THR A 52 16.70 4.99 -9.62
CA THR A 52 17.93 5.78 -9.92
C THR A 52 17.63 7.15 -10.53
#